data_AF-A0A652NUP0-F1
#
_entry.id   AF-A0A652NUP0-F1
#
_cell.length_a   1.000
_cell.length_b   1.000
_cell.length_c   1.000
_cell.angle_alpha   90.00
_cell.angle_beta   90.00
_cell.angle_gamma   90.00
#
_symmetry.space_group_name_H-M   'P 1'
#
loop_
_entity.id
_entity.type
_entity.pdbx_description
1 polymer ?
#
loop_
_entity_poly.entity_id
_entity_poly.type
_entity_poly.pdbx_seq_one_letter_code
_entity_poly.pdbx_strand_id
1 'polypeptide(L)'
;MTIPWTPRRTEFEFRRLSGLLAPAVPVAATLSAWDAGEPELALEDLVDQLSDHHTPLLRADRAALLDLAEALGVSAGATSALRWCPDLEAAEEWWWEVENSPRATAIASELLREIAPGHPLHGIPLTPWLECGACDDVLVRLDDENARTGRTPYRIAVIHPTWSRRPETPPSPAANVYDQALHALDQLETCFHSTPNKD
;
A
#
# COMPACT_ATOMS: atom_id res chain seq x y z
N MET A 1 6.00 20.53 -25.59
CA MET A 1 4.73 21.21 -25.92
C MET A 1 3.61 20.41 -25.28
N THR A 2 3.09 20.86 -24.15
CA THR A 2 1.91 20.27 -23.52
C THR A 2 0.67 20.76 -24.28
N ILE A 3 -0.02 19.83 -24.92
CA ILE A 3 -1.31 20.12 -25.57
C ILE A 3 -2.33 20.34 -24.43
N PRO A 4 -3.04 21.48 -24.38
CA PRO A 4 -3.97 21.77 -23.30
C PRO A 4 -5.08 20.72 -23.24
N TRP A 5 -5.47 20.36 -22.02
CA TRP A 5 -6.57 19.44 -21.75
C TRP A 5 -7.89 20.05 -22.23
N THR A 6 -8.66 19.28 -22.99
CA THR A 6 -10.04 19.64 -23.37
C THR A 6 -11.00 18.73 -22.63
N PRO A 7 -12.22 19.18 -22.28
CA PRO A 7 -13.17 18.36 -21.51
C PRO A 7 -13.40 16.95 -22.10
N ARG A 8 -13.48 16.85 -23.44
CA ARG A 8 -13.64 15.57 -24.14
C ARG A 8 -12.43 14.64 -24.03
N ARG A 9 -11.22 15.20 -24.02
CA ARG A 9 -9.98 14.41 -23.85
C ARG A 9 -9.87 13.89 -22.43
N THR A 10 -10.22 14.74 -21.45
CA THR A 10 -10.25 14.39 -20.03
C THR A 10 -11.22 13.24 -19.76
N GLU A 11 -12.45 13.32 -20.29
CA GLU A 11 -13.44 12.24 -20.15
C GLU A 11 -12.98 10.93 -20.81
N PHE A 12 -12.43 11.00 -22.03
CA PHE A 12 -11.92 9.79 -22.70
C PHE A 12 -10.82 9.11 -21.89
N GLU A 13 -9.85 9.90 -21.41
CA GLU A 13 -8.74 9.36 -20.62
C GLU A 13 -9.24 8.78 -19.29
N PHE A 14 -10.15 9.47 -18.60
CA PHE A 14 -10.74 8.95 -17.37
C PHE A 14 -11.44 7.61 -17.58
N ARG A 15 -12.26 7.47 -18.63
CA ARG A 15 -12.94 6.20 -18.92
C ARG A 15 -11.95 5.07 -19.25
N ARG A 16 -10.86 5.38 -19.96
CA ARG A 16 -9.77 4.42 -20.24
C ARG A 16 -9.12 3.96 -18.92
N LEU A 17 -8.71 4.90 -18.07
CA LEU A 17 -8.03 4.63 -16.80
C LEU A 17 -8.94 3.90 -15.81
N SER A 18 -10.24 4.21 -15.80
CA SER A 18 -11.23 3.47 -15.00
C SER A 18 -11.31 1.99 -15.37
N GLY A 19 -10.95 1.63 -16.61
CA GLY A 19 -10.88 0.25 -17.07
C GLY A 19 -9.79 -0.58 -16.38
N LEU A 20 -8.80 0.04 -15.73
CA LEU A 20 -7.72 -0.64 -15.01
C LEU A 20 -8.21 -1.42 -13.79
N LEU A 21 -9.37 -1.04 -13.24
CA LEU A 21 -10.02 -1.74 -12.13
C LEU A 21 -10.64 -3.08 -12.54
N ALA A 22 -10.92 -3.29 -13.82
CA ALA A 22 -11.56 -4.50 -14.29
C ALA A 22 -10.55 -5.66 -14.37
N PRO A 23 -10.96 -6.90 -14.05
CA PRO A 23 -12.29 -7.32 -13.63
C PRO A 23 -12.52 -7.28 -12.10
N ALA A 24 -11.54 -6.83 -11.31
CA ALA A 24 -11.56 -6.94 -9.85
C ALA A 24 -12.66 -6.09 -9.21
N VAL A 25 -12.92 -4.90 -9.75
CA VAL A 25 -13.89 -3.93 -9.20
C VAL A 25 -14.88 -3.47 -10.27
N PRO A 26 -16.20 -3.44 -9.97
CA PRO A 26 -17.18 -2.88 -10.87
C PRO A 26 -16.98 -1.37 -11.09
N VAL A 27 -16.65 -1.01 -12.32
CA VAL A 27 -16.32 0.38 -12.72
C VAL A 27 -17.54 1.34 -12.71
N ALA A 28 -18.75 0.80 -12.60
CA ALA A 28 -19.99 1.58 -12.71
C ALA A 28 -20.13 2.67 -11.63
N ALA A 29 -19.66 2.41 -10.40
CA ALA A 29 -19.73 3.40 -9.33
C ALA A 29 -18.83 4.60 -9.61
N THR A 30 -17.57 4.33 -9.99
CA THR A 30 -16.56 5.34 -10.35
C THR A 30 -17.00 6.19 -11.55
N LEU A 31 -17.63 5.58 -12.56
CA LEU A 31 -18.18 6.31 -13.71
C LEU A 31 -19.40 7.17 -13.34
N SER A 32 -20.18 6.77 -12.34
CA SER A 32 -21.38 7.49 -11.93
C SER A 32 -21.06 8.89 -11.40
N ALA A 33 -19.98 9.05 -10.62
CA ALA A 33 -19.55 10.36 -10.13
C ALA A 33 -19.10 11.28 -11.28
N TRP A 34 -18.39 10.72 -12.25
CA TRP A 34 -17.98 11.46 -13.45
C TRP A 34 -19.18 11.94 -14.26
N ASP A 35 -20.14 11.05 -14.51
CA ASP A 35 -21.36 11.36 -15.27
C ASP A 35 -22.28 12.34 -14.52
N ALA A 36 -22.16 12.44 -13.19
CA ALA A 36 -22.84 13.43 -12.36
C ALA A 36 -22.18 14.82 -12.40
N GLY A 37 -21.02 14.98 -13.06
CA GLY A 37 -20.29 16.23 -13.12
C GLY A 37 -19.39 16.49 -11.92
N GLU A 38 -18.95 15.44 -11.22
CA GLU A 38 -18.06 15.49 -10.06
C GLU A 38 -16.72 14.80 -10.41
N PRO A 39 -15.91 15.36 -11.33
CA PRO A 39 -14.71 14.69 -11.85
C PRO A 39 -13.60 14.54 -10.80
N GLU A 40 -13.50 15.46 -9.85
CA GLU A 40 -12.54 15.38 -8.74
C GLU A 40 -12.83 14.16 -7.88
N LEU A 41 -14.08 14.01 -7.43
CA LEU A 41 -14.53 12.88 -6.63
C LEU A 41 -14.38 11.56 -7.41
N ALA A 42 -14.75 11.56 -8.68
CA ALA A 42 -14.63 10.37 -9.53
C ALA A 42 -13.18 9.90 -9.68
N LEU A 43 -12.21 10.83 -9.75
CA LEU A 43 -10.80 10.47 -9.77
C LEU A 43 -10.30 10.02 -8.40
N GLU A 44 -10.70 10.67 -7.32
CA GLU A 44 -10.37 10.25 -5.95
C GLU A 44 -10.86 8.81 -5.69
N ASP A 45 -12.12 8.51 -6.03
CA ASP A 45 -12.68 7.15 -5.94
C ASP A 45 -11.91 6.14 -6.79
N LEU A 46 -11.45 6.54 -7.99
CA LEU A 46 -10.65 5.67 -8.86
C LEU A 46 -9.30 5.34 -8.23
N VAL A 47 -8.55 6.35 -7.77
CA VAL A 47 -7.21 6.12 -7.20
C VAL A 47 -7.29 5.38 -5.87
N ASP A 48 -8.32 5.63 -5.06
CA ASP A 48 -8.56 4.89 -3.82
C ASP A 48 -8.85 3.42 -4.09
N GLN A 49 -9.69 3.10 -5.08
CA GLN A 49 -9.93 1.70 -5.47
C GLN A 49 -8.67 1.04 -6.04
N LEU A 50 -7.88 1.74 -6.86
CA LEU A 50 -6.61 1.20 -7.35
C LEU A 50 -5.64 0.91 -6.20
N SER A 51 -5.57 1.81 -5.22
CA SER A 51 -4.77 1.69 -4.00
C SER A 51 -5.22 0.51 -3.13
N ASP A 52 -6.51 0.45 -2.79
CA ASP A 52 -7.11 -0.59 -1.93
C ASP A 52 -6.92 -2.01 -2.47
N HIS A 53 -6.88 -2.12 -3.80
CA HIS A 53 -6.68 -3.39 -4.49
C HIS A 53 -5.22 -3.65 -4.89
N HIS A 54 -4.28 -2.80 -4.48
CA HIS A 54 -2.88 -2.80 -4.90
C HIS A 54 -2.73 -3.05 -6.40
N THR A 55 -3.56 -2.39 -7.22
CA THR A 55 -3.65 -2.67 -8.65
C THR A 55 -2.31 -2.35 -9.30
N PRO A 56 -1.64 -3.31 -9.95
CA PRO A 56 -0.37 -3.03 -10.63
C PRO A 56 -0.58 -2.08 -11.80
N LEU A 57 0.29 -1.07 -11.93
CA LEU A 57 0.17 -0.03 -12.95
C LEU A 57 1.38 -0.01 -13.88
N LEU A 58 1.14 0.26 -15.16
CA LEU A 58 2.18 0.72 -16.07
C LEU A 58 2.60 2.15 -15.70
N ARG A 59 3.85 2.53 -15.98
CA ARG A 59 4.35 3.90 -15.72
C ARG A 59 3.56 4.95 -16.49
N ALA A 60 3.15 4.61 -17.71
CA ALA A 60 2.31 5.49 -18.54
C ALA A 60 0.93 5.74 -17.91
N ASP A 61 0.33 4.73 -17.30
CA ASP A 61 -0.99 4.84 -16.64
C ASP A 61 -0.89 5.64 -15.35
N ARG A 62 0.15 5.37 -14.55
CA ARG A 62 0.47 6.18 -13.37
C ARG A 62 0.67 7.65 -13.73
N ALA A 63 1.45 7.94 -14.76
CA ALA A 63 1.67 9.32 -15.22
C ALA A 63 0.36 9.97 -15.68
N ALA A 64 -0.49 9.25 -16.44
CA ALA A 64 -1.77 9.77 -16.88
C ALA A 64 -2.74 10.07 -15.72
N LEU A 65 -2.77 9.22 -14.69
CA LEU A 65 -3.55 9.46 -13.47
C LEU A 65 -3.06 10.71 -12.74
N LEU A 66 -1.75 10.89 -12.61
CA LEU A 66 -1.16 12.06 -11.95
C LEU A 66 -1.39 13.36 -12.75
N ASP A 67 -1.23 13.32 -14.07
CA ASP A 67 -1.51 14.46 -14.94
C ASP A 67 -2.99 14.86 -14.86
N LEU A 68 -3.89 13.87 -14.81
CA LEU A 68 -5.32 14.12 -14.64
C LEU A 68 -5.63 14.69 -13.25
N ALA A 69 -4.98 14.18 -12.20
CA ALA A 69 -5.11 14.68 -10.84
C ALA A 69 -4.62 16.12 -10.71
N GLU A 70 -3.53 16.48 -11.40
CA GLU A 70 -3.05 17.87 -11.49
C GLU A 70 -4.05 18.78 -12.18
N ALA A 71 -4.61 18.34 -13.30
CA ALA A 71 -5.62 19.10 -14.02
C ALA A 71 -6.90 19.36 -13.18
N LEU A 72 -7.22 18.45 -12.25
CA LEU A 72 -8.38 18.50 -11.36
C LEU A 72 -8.07 19.08 -9.97
N GLY A 73 -6.80 19.36 -9.65
CA GLY A 73 -6.40 19.92 -8.35
C GLY A 73 -6.37 18.93 -7.18
N VAL A 74 -6.33 17.61 -7.45
CA VAL A 74 -6.34 16.53 -6.45
C VAL A 74 -5.04 15.72 -6.41
N SER A 75 -3.92 16.28 -6.90
CA SER A 75 -2.63 15.58 -7.04
C SER A 75 -2.04 15.01 -5.75
N ALA A 76 -2.27 15.66 -4.60
CA ALA A 76 -1.70 15.21 -3.34
C ALA A 76 -2.29 13.85 -2.91
N GLY A 77 -3.62 13.72 -2.96
CA GLY A 77 -4.31 12.47 -2.68
C GLY A 77 -3.92 11.37 -3.66
N ALA A 78 -3.95 11.67 -4.97
CA ALA A 78 -3.55 10.72 -6.00
C ALA A 78 -2.10 10.25 -5.85
N THR A 79 -1.15 11.15 -5.59
CA THR A 79 0.25 10.79 -5.35
C THR A 79 0.38 9.84 -4.15
N SER A 80 -0.31 10.11 -3.05
CA SER A 80 -0.28 9.25 -1.87
C SER A 80 -0.92 7.88 -2.11
N ALA A 81 -2.10 7.83 -2.76
CA ALA A 81 -2.81 6.59 -3.06
C ALA A 81 -2.01 5.69 -4.00
N LEU A 82 -1.45 6.24 -5.07
CA LEU A 82 -0.74 5.45 -6.07
C LEU A 82 0.55 4.81 -5.56
N ARG A 83 1.08 5.20 -4.38
CA ARG A 83 2.22 4.49 -3.75
C ARG A 83 1.88 3.07 -3.32
N TRP A 84 0.59 2.76 -3.16
CA TRP A 84 0.09 1.42 -2.86
C TRP A 84 -0.16 0.59 -4.14
N CYS A 85 0.15 1.13 -5.32
CA CYS A 85 0.06 0.39 -6.58
C CYS A 85 1.47 -0.07 -7.02
N PRO A 86 1.70 -1.36 -7.27
CA PRO A 86 2.97 -1.87 -7.83
C PRO A 86 3.31 -1.28 -9.21
N ASP A 87 4.60 -1.21 -9.57
CA ASP A 87 5.05 -0.81 -10.91
C ASP A 87 5.31 -2.04 -11.79
N LEU A 88 4.43 -2.29 -12.76
CA LEU A 88 4.51 -3.43 -13.68
C LEU A 88 5.79 -3.46 -14.53
N GLU A 89 6.45 -2.31 -14.67
CA GLU A 89 7.65 -2.17 -15.47
C GLU A 89 8.92 -2.06 -14.61
N ALA A 90 8.80 -2.22 -13.29
CA ALA A 90 9.95 -2.30 -12.40
C ALA A 90 10.71 -3.61 -12.61
N ALA A 91 12.03 -3.53 -12.63
CA ALA A 91 12.87 -4.72 -12.67
C ALA A 91 12.78 -5.51 -11.34
N GLU A 92 12.56 -4.78 -10.24
CA GLU A 92 12.39 -5.30 -8.89
C GLU A 92 11.29 -4.48 -8.22
N GLU A 93 10.32 -5.14 -7.60
CA GLU A 93 9.30 -4.47 -6.82
C GLU A 93 9.83 -4.23 -5.40
N TRP A 94 9.72 -3.00 -4.94
CA TRP A 94 10.11 -2.55 -3.61
C TRP A 94 9.31 -3.14 -2.45
N TRP A 95 8.10 -3.67 -2.67
CA TRP A 95 7.34 -4.43 -1.68
C TRP A 95 6.36 -5.42 -2.35
N TRP A 96 5.99 -6.47 -1.62
CA TRP A 96 5.02 -7.47 -2.07
C TRP A 96 3.86 -7.56 -1.09
N GLU A 97 2.64 -7.68 -1.61
CA GLU A 97 1.50 -8.04 -0.77
C GLU A 97 1.64 -9.51 -0.34
N VAL A 98 1.60 -9.74 0.97
CA VAL A 98 1.63 -11.09 1.55
C VAL A 98 0.33 -11.44 2.26
N GLU A 99 -0.60 -10.50 2.41
CA GLU A 99 -1.87 -10.72 3.11
C GLU A 99 -2.63 -11.94 2.57
N ASN A 100 -3.26 -12.69 3.47
CA ASN A 100 -4.04 -13.90 3.15
C ASN A 100 -3.26 -15.00 2.40
N SER A 101 -1.92 -14.96 2.42
CA SER A 101 -1.06 -15.96 1.77
C SER A 101 -0.40 -16.93 2.77
N PRO A 102 0.16 -18.05 2.29
CA PRO A 102 1.04 -18.90 3.10
C PRO A 102 2.25 -18.14 3.67
N ARG A 103 2.73 -17.11 2.96
CA ARG A 103 3.85 -16.26 3.41
C ARG A 103 3.45 -15.45 4.64
N ALA A 104 2.26 -14.83 4.67
CA ALA A 104 1.75 -14.17 5.87
C ALA A 104 1.62 -15.13 7.06
N THR A 105 1.17 -16.37 6.84
CA THR A 105 1.07 -17.37 7.91
C THR A 105 2.44 -17.73 8.48
N ALA A 106 3.46 -17.86 7.62
CA ALA A 106 4.83 -18.13 8.04
C ALA A 106 5.41 -16.97 8.85
N ILE A 107 5.23 -15.73 8.38
CA ILE A 107 5.69 -14.52 9.08
C ILE A 107 5.01 -14.40 10.45
N ALA A 108 3.68 -14.50 10.52
CA ALA A 108 2.94 -14.40 11.78
C ALA A 108 3.38 -15.47 12.77
N SER A 109 3.59 -16.71 12.31
CA SER A 109 4.08 -17.81 13.14
C SER A 109 5.48 -17.55 13.68
N GLU A 110 6.34 -16.91 12.89
CA GLU A 110 7.69 -16.58 13.30
C GLU A 110 7.70 -15.46 14.34
N LEU A 111 7.01 -14.35 14.04
CA LEU A 111 6.88 -13.23 14.97
C LEU A 111 6.26 -13.65 16.32
N LEU A 112 5.30 -14.57 16.31
CA LEU A 112 4.74 -15.14 17.54
C LEU A 112 5.78 -15.90 18.38
N ARG A 113 6.77 -16.53 17.76
CA ARG A 113 7.85 -17.23 18.47
C ARG A 113 8.90 -16.27 18.98
N GLU A 114 9.26 -15.28 18.17
CA GLU A 114 10.36 -14.34 18.45
C GLU A 114 9.97 -13.31 19.51
N ILE A 115 8.76 -12.76 19.43
CA ILE A 115 8.31 -11.68 20.30
C ILE A 115 8.02 -12.22 21.71
N ALA A 116 9.01 -12.10 22.60
CA ALA A 116 8.94 -12.57 23.98
C ALA A 116 8.32 -11.54 24.96
N PRO A 117 7.88 -11.96 26.15
CA PRO A 117 7.43 -11.04 27.20
C PRO A 117 8.44 -9.93 27.49
N GLY A 118 7.95 -8.68 27.54
CA GLY A 118 8.79 -7.48 27.67
C GLY A 118 9.04 -6.75 26.36
N HIS A 119 8.75 -7.37 25.21
CA HIS A 119 8.73 -6.68 23.92
C HIS A 119 7.47 -5.80 23.78
N PRO A 120 7.54 -4.59 23.19
CA PRO A 120 6.38 -3.69 23.04
C PRO A 120 5.19 -4.28 22.29
N LEU A 121 5.44 -5.24 21.39
CA LEU A 121 4.42 -5.93 20.61
C LEU A 121 3.95 -7.27 21.22
N HIS A 122 4.48 -7.65 22.39
CA HIS A 122 4.13 -8.93 22.99
C HIS A 122 2.65 -8.99 23.37
N GLY A 123 1.96 -10.05 22.90
CA GLY A 123 0.55 -10.29 23.16
C GLY A 123 -0.41 -9.46 22.29
N ILE A 124 0.10 -8.66 21.35
CA ILE A 124 -0.72 -7.94 20.38
C ILE A 124 -0.94 -8.86 19.16
N PRO A 125 -2.19 -9.07 18.69
CA PRO A 125 -2.44 -9.76 17.43
C PRO A 125 -1.77 -9.02 16.26
N LEU A 126 -0.99 -9.74 15.44
CA LEU A 126 -0.27 -9.18 14.30
C LEU A 126 -0.82 -9.75 12.99
N THR A 127 -1.18 -8.87 12.06
CA THR A 127 -1.63 -9.24 10.72
C THR A 127 -0.59 -8.79 9.69
N PRO A 128 0.25 -9.69 9.16
CA PRO A 128 1.18 -9.36 8.08
C PRO A 128 0.45 -8.89 6.83
N TRP A 129 0.94 -7.78 6.26
CA TRP A 129 0.31 -7.12 5.13
C TRP A 129 1.26 -7.01 3.94
N LEU A 130 2.40 -6.32 4.11
CA LEU A 130 3.40 -6.13 3.05
C LEU A 130 4.78 -6.63 3.51
N GLU A 131 5.56 -7.15 2.57
CA GLU A 131 6.95 -7.55 2.76
C GLU A 131 7.87 -6.72 1.87
N CYS A 132 9.01 -6.26 2.40
CA CYS A 132 10.00 -5.51 1.63
C CYS A 132 10.59 -6.34 0.49
N GLY A 133 10.85 -5.70 -0.65
CA GLY A 133 11.43 -6.35 -1.84
C GLY A 133 12.91 -6.67 -1.74
N ALA A 134 13.65 -6.04 -0.83
CA ALA A 134 15.10 -6.17 -0.72
C ALA A 134 15.60 -6.79 0.59
N CYS A 135 14.79 -6.75 1.66
CA CYS A 135 15.13 -7.29 2.97
C CYS A 135 13.93 -8.02 3.60
N ASP A 136 14.13 -8.61 4.77
CA ASP A 136 13.09 -9.36 5.48
C ASP A 136 12.09 -8.46 6.26
N ASP A 137 12.15 -7.13 6.10
CA ASP A 137 11.23 -6.23 6.81
C ASP A 137 9.78 -6.47 6.39
N VAL A 138 8.88 -6.54 7.38
CA VAL A 138 7.45 -6.75 7.16
C VAL A 138 6.65 -5.65 7.82
N LEU A 139 5.68 -5.12 7.08
CA LEU A 139 4.65 -4.22 7.56
C LEU A 139 3.46 -5.04 8.08
N VAL A 140 3.12 -4.87 9.35
CA VAL A 140 2.05 -5.60 10.05
C VAL A 140 1.03 -4.66 10.66
N ARG A 141 -0.27 -4.97 10.55
CA ARG A 141 -1.33 -4.27 11.28
C ARG A 141 -1.43 -4.84 12.70
N LEU A 142 -1.58 -3.95 13.68
CA LEU A 142 -1.68 -4.29 15.10
C LEU A 142 -3.15 -4.33 15.53
N ASP A 143 -3.59 -5.47 16.06
CA ASP A 143 -4.95 -5.65 16.60
C ASP A 143 -6.05 -5.22 15.61
N ASP A 144 -5.87 -5.58 14.35
CA ASP A 144 -6.63 -5.09 13.19
C ASP A 144 -8.15 -5.28 13.36
N GLU A 145 -8.59 -6.38 13.98
CA GLU A 145 -10.01 -6.63 14.26
C GLU A 145 -10.62 -5.56 15.19
N ASN A 146 -9.93 -5.21 16.28
CA ASN A 146 -10.41 -4.18 17.19
C ASN A 146 -10.25 -2.78 16.58
N ALA A 147 -9.22 -2.55 15.76
CA ALA A 147 -9.04 -1.29 15.05
C ALA A 147 -10.19 -1.03 14.06
N ARG A 148 -10.59 -2.03 13.27
CA ARG A 148 -11.72 -1.96 12.32
C ARG A 148 -13.06 -1.68 13.00
N THR A 149 -13.22 -2.10 14.26
CA THR A 149 -14.43 -1.84 15.05
C THR A 149 -14.35 -0.57 15.90
N GLY A 150 -13.24 0.19 15.81
CA GLY A 150 -13.02 1.42 16.56
C GLY A 150 -12.77 1.21 18.06
N ARG A 151 -12.50 -0.02 18.50
CA ARG A 151 -12.20 -0.34 19.91
C ARG A 151 -10.78 0.04 20.31
N THR A 152 -9.86 -0.01 19.34
CA THR A 152 -8.48 0.42 19.50
C THR A 152 -8.09 1.37 18.36
N PRO A 153 -7.12 2.28 18.57
CA PRO A 153 -6.59 3.09 17.48
C PRO A 153 -5.88 2.20 16.46
N TYR A 154 -6.08 2.50 15.17
CA TYR A 154 -5.34 1.87 14.08
C TYR A 154 -3.85 2.13 14.24
N ARG A 155 -3.05 1.06 14.24
CA ARG A 155 -1.60 1.10 14.34
C ARG A 155 -0.97 0.04 13.46
N ILE A 156 0.22 0.36 12.98
CA ILE A 156 1.03 -0.50 12.12
C ILE A 156 2.42 -0.62 12.72
N ALA A 157 3.10 -1.74 12.53
CA ALA A 157 4.52 -1.86 12.81
C ALA A 157 5.29 -2.30 11.56
N VAL A 158 6.51 -1.78 11.40
CA VAL A 158 7.53 -2.39 10.54
C VAL A 158 8.45 -3.18 11.46
N ILE A 159 8.59 -4.48 11.19
CA ILE A 159 9.35 -5.41 12.01
C ILE A 159 10.36 -6.13 11.12
N HIS A 160 11.59 -6.31 11.61
CA HIS A 160 12.60 -7.15 10.97
C HIS A 160 12.64 -8.51 11.68
N PRO A 161 11.96 -9.56 11.17
CA PRO A 161 12.01 -10.89 11.77
C PRO A 161 13.44 -11.43 11.74
N THR A 162 13.87 -12.11 12.80
CA THR A 162 15.24 -12.68 12.84
C THR A 162 15.30 -14.08 12.21
N TRP A 163 14.14 -14.69 11.97
CA TRP A 163 13.94 -16.07 11.55
C TRP A 163 14.63 -17.10 12.45
N SER A 164 14.80 -16.77 13.74
CA SER A 164 15.55 -17.58 14.71
C SER A 164 14.80 -18.83 15.19
N ARG A 165 13.48 -18.86 14.96
CA ARG A 165 12.52 -19.87 15.39
C ARG A 165 12.45 -20.06 16.90
N ARG A 166 12.92 -19.08 17.67
CA ARG A 166 12.95 -19.09 19.13
C ARG A 166 12.60 -17.72 19.70
N PRO A 167 12.19 -17.63 20.97
CA PRO A 167 12.05 -16.35 21.65
C PRO A 167 13.34 -15.53 21.60
N GLU A 168 13.21 -14.29 21.15
CA GLU A 168 14.27 -13.31 21.14
C GLU A 168 14.31 -12.56 22.49
N THR A 169 15.46 -11.94 22.79
CA THR A 169 15.58 -11.10 23.98
C THR A 169 15.09 -9.68 23.65
N PRO A 170 14.09 -9.13 24.37
CA PRO A 170 13.62 -7.77 24.12
C PRO A 170 14.77 -6.74 24.18
N PRO A 171 14.81 -5.74 23.28
CA PRO A 171 13.75 -5.34 22.35
C PRO A 171 13.82 -6.02 20.97
N SER A 172 14.52 -7.15 20.81
CA SER A 172 14.53 -7.92 19.55
C SER A 172 13.23 -8.74 19.41
N PRO A 173 12.68 -8.92 18.18
CA PRO A 173 13.12 -8.31 16.92
C PRO A 173 12.88 -6.80 16.88
N ALA A 174 13.71 -6.07 16.13
CA ALA A 174 13.54 -4.62 16.01
C ALA A 174 12.16 -4.29 15.39
N ALA A 175 11.44 -3.37 16.02
CA ALA A 175 10.10 -2.96 15.59
C ALA A 175 9.90 -1.44 15.74
N ASN A 176 9.38 -0.81 14.69
CA ASN A 176 8.96 0.59 14.69
C ASN A 176 7.45 0.66 14.51
N VAL A 177 6.75 1.35 15.41
CA VAL A 177 5.27 1.47 15.39
C VAL A 177 4.86 2.84 14.87
N TYR A 178 3.83 2.86 14.03
CA TYR A 178 3.29 4.03 13.36
C TYR A 178 1.78 4.12 13.54
N ASP A 179 1.27 5.35 13.65
CA ASP A 179 -0.17 5.64 13.67
C ASP A 179 -0.71 5.93 12.25
N GLN A 180 0.17 5.97 11.24
CA GLN A 180 -0.17 6.24 9.83
C GLN A 180 0.52 5.24 8.90
N ALA A 181 -0.25 4.66 7.98
CA ALA A 181 0.24 3.66 7.05
C ALA A 181 1.30 4.19 6.09
N LEU A 182 1.16 5.43 5.63
CA LEU A 182 2.12 6.06 4.72
C LEU A 182 3.51 6.19 5.34
N HIS A 183 3.62 6.52 6.64
CA HIS A 183 4.92 6.57 7.31
C HIS A 183 5.56 5.18 7.46
N ALA A 184 4.75 4.16 7.66
CA ALA A 184 5.26 2.78 7.68
C ALA A 184 5.72 2.34 6.28
N LEU A 185 5.02 2.77 5.22
CA LEU A 185 5.43 2.53 3.83
C LEU A 185 6.72 3.29 3.46
N ASP A 186 6.88 4.55 3.93
CA ASP A 186 8.12 5.33 3.77
C ASP A 186 9.33 4.58 4.33
N GLN A 187 9.16 3.88 5.45
CA GLN A 187 10.21 3.06 6.04
C GLN A 187 10.57 1.88 5.14
N LEU A 188 9.59 1.18 4.56
CA LEU A 188 9.84 0.07 3.62
C LEU A 188 10.57 0.58 2.35
N GLU A 189 10.13 1.71 1.79
CA GLU A 189 10.79 2.37 0.66
C GLU A 189 12.25 2.69 0.97
N THR A 190 12.49 3.28 2.14
CA THR A 190 13.84 3.64 2.60
C THR A 190 14.71 2.39 2.73
N CYS A 191 14.18 1.30 3.30
CA CYS A 191 14.88 0.03 3.42
C CYS A 191 15.25 -0.54 2.05
N PHE A 192 14.31 -0.52 1.09
CA PHE A 192 14.54 -0.99 -0.27
C PHE A 192 15.67 -0.22 -0.96
N HIS A 193 15.62 1.11 -0.95
CA HIS A 193 16.63 1.94 -1.61
C HIS A 193 17.99 2.00 -0.90
N SER A 194 18.03 1.71 0.40
CA SER A 194 19.28 1.71 1.19
C SER A 194 20.01 0.37 1.17
N THR A 195 19.34 -0.71 0.74
CA THR A 195 19.94 -2.04 0.67
C THR A 195 20.76 -2.15 -0.62
N PRO A 196 22.08 -2.38 -0.56
CA PRO A 196 22.87 -2.58 -1.77
C PRO A 196 22.38 -3.83 -2.51
N ASN A 197 22.26 -3.74 -3.85
CA ASN A 197 21.90 -4.88 -4.69
C ASN A 197 22.75 -6.09 -4.29
N LYS A 198 22.07 -7.20 -3.97
CA LYS A 198 22.75 -8.50 -3.80
C LYS A 198 23.07 -9.02 -5.21
N ASP A 199 24.24 -8.61 -5.72
CA ASP A 199 24.88 -9.20 -6.90
C ASP A 199 25.20 -10.69 -6.66
#